data_AF-A0A7Y3K610-F1
#
_entry.id   AF-A0A7Y3K610-F1
#
_cell.length_a   1.000
_cell.length_b   1.000
_cell.length_c   1.000
_cell.angle_alpha   90.00
_cell.angle_beta   90.00
_cell.angle_gamma   90.00
#
_symmetry.space_group_name_H-M   'P 1'
#
loop_
_entity.id
_entity.type
_entity.pdbx_description
1 polymer ?
#
loop_
_entity_poly.entity_id
_entity_poly.type
_entity_poly.pdbx_seq_one_letter_code
_entity_poly.pdbx_strand_id
1 'polypeptide(L)'
;MDTSLPVKSQVALRRYNQMLLLVAGLGGLLFGVDVGIIAGALPYLEATSGLNAGRISIIVAAVLLGSVVSTLFAGVLADWLGRKTLMIVSGILFVISIPIIAMSHGYTPLLLGRLLQGVSAGLIGVVVPL
;
A
#
# COMPACT_ATOMS: atom_id res chain seq x y z
N MET A 1 -21.79 20.84 -29.22
CA MET A 1 -22.44 19.75 -28.48
C MET A 1 -22.05 19.90 -27.03
N ASP A 2 -22.90 20.61 -26.29
CA ASP A 2 -22.74 20.88 -24.86
C ASP A 2 -23.01 19.57 -24.11
N THR A 3 -21.94 18.95 -23.61
CA THR A 3 -21.97 17.69 -22.84
C THR A 3 -22.05 17.97 -21.34
N SER A 4 -22.70 19.08 -20.95
CA SER A 4 -22.96 19.38 -19.54
C SER A 4 -23.96 18.38 -18.96
N LEU A 5 -23.41 17.41 -18.23
CA LEU A 5 -24.20 16.46 -17.46
C LEU A 5 -25.13 17.19 -16.47
N PRO A 6 -26.37 16.72 -16.26
CA PRO A 6 -27.36 17.38 -15.39
C PRO A 6 -26.81 17.59 -13.98
N VAL A 7 -27.09 18.75 -13.36
CA VAL A 7 -26.53 19.22 -12.06
C VAL A 7 -26.58 18.16 -10.94
N LYS A 8 -27.62 17.30 -10.92
CA LYS A 8 -27.74 16.18 -9.96
C LYS A 8 -26.59 15.17 -10.07
N SER A 9 -26.07 14.93 -11.27
CA SER A 9 -24.95 14.03 -11.52
C SER A 9 -23.63 14.61 -11.01
N GLN A 10 -23.43 15.93 -11.11
CA GLN A 10 -22.22 16.60 -10.62
C GLN A 10 -22.09 16.51 -9.09
N VAL A 11 -23.19 16.66 -8.34
CA VAL A 11 -23.18 16.51 -6.87
C VAL A 11 -22.85 15.08 -6.46
N ALA A 12 -23.40 14.08 -7.17
CA ALA A 12 -23.10 12.67 -6.90
C ALA A 12 -21.64 12.31 -7.24
N LEU A 13 -21.12 12.78 -8.38
CA LEU A 13 -19.71 12.65 -8.78
C LEU A 13 -18.77 13.29 -7.76
N ARG A 14 -19.10 14.49 -7.26
CA ARG A 14 -18.30 15.21 -6.27
C ARG A 14 -18.25 14.47 -4.92
N ARG A 15 -19.37 13.89 -4.48
CA ARG A 15 -19.46 13.09 -3.25
C ARG A 15 -18.73 11.76 -3.36
N TYR A 16 -18.80 11.12 -4.54
CA TYR A 16 -18.07 9.90 -4.85
C TYR A 16 -16.56 10.12 -4.88
N ASN A 17 -16.10 11.21 -5.52
CA ASN A 17 -14.67 11.55 -5.55
C ASN A 17 -14.13 11.92 -4.16
N GLN A 18 -14.93 12.59 -3.33
CA GLN A 18 -14.58 12.83 -1.92
C GLN A 18 -14.44 11.53 -1.11
N MET A 19 -15.33 10.55 -1.31
CA MET A 19 -15.19 9.23 -0.68
C MET A 19 -13.92 8.51 -1.15
N LEU A 20 -13.60 8.56 -2.45
CA LEU A 20 -12.36 8.00 -2.99
C LEU A 20 -11.13 8.64 -2.35
N LEU A 21 -11.07 9.97 -2.27
CA LEU A 21 -9.97 10.70 -1.64
C LEU A 21 -9.86 10.40 -0.14
N LEU A 22 -10.99 10.25 0.57
CA LEU A 22 -10.99 9.84 1.97
C LEU A 22 -10.39 8.44 2.14
N VAL A 23 -10.82 7.48 1.33
CA VAL A 23 -10.29 6.10 1.36
C VAL A 23 -8.81 6.08 0.97
N ALA A 24 -8.40 6.91 0.00
CA ALA A 24 -6.98 7.09 -0.36
C ALA A 24 -6.15 7.59 0.82
N GLY A 25 -6.63 8.64 1.48
CA GLY A 25 -5.98 9.25 2.63
C GLY A 25 -5.90 8.29 3.81
N LEU A 26 -6.96 7.51 4.07
CA LEU A 26 -6.94 6.45 5.08
C LEU A 26 -5.95 5.34 4.73
N GLY A 27 -5.83 4.96 3.47
CA GLY A 27 -4.82 4.00 3.01
C GLY A 27 -3.39 4.50 3.23
N GLY A 28 -3.12 5.76 2.91
CA GLY A 28 -1.83 6.40 3.20
C GLY A 28 -1.54 6.51 4.69
N LEU A 29 -2.55 6.86 5.50
CA LEU A 29 -2.43 6.90 6.97
C LEU A 29 -2.09 5.52 7.53
N LEU A 30 -2.81 4.47 7.09
CA LEU A 30 -2.60 3.10 7.54
C LEU A 30 -1.20 2.58 7.19
N PHE A 31 -0.71 2.90 5.99
CA PHE A 31 0.66 2.60 5.59
C PHE A 31 1.69 3.32 6.47
N GLY A 32 1.48 4.61 6.77
CA GLY A 32 2.35 5.35 7.68
C GLY A 32 2.39 4.75 9.09
N VAL A 33 1.26 4.28 9.60
CA VAL A 33 1.18 3.57 10.89
C VAL A 33 1.97 2.27 10.86
N ASP A 34 1.88 1.47 9.79
CA ASP A 34 2.65 0.22 9.67
C ASP A 34 4.17 0.46 9.67
N VAL A 35 4.64 1.46 8.91
CA VAL A 35 6.06 1.85 8.91
C VAL A 35 6.51 2.32 10.29
N GLY A 36 5.67 3.08 11.00
CA GLY A 36 5.93 3.50 12.38
C GLY A 36 6.03 2.33 13.36
N ILE A 37 5.14 1.34 13.24
CA ILE A 37 5.15 0.13 14.08
C ILE A 37 6.43 -0.67 13.83
N ILE A 38 6.86 -0.85 12.57
CA ILE A 38 8.14 -1.50 12.26
C ILE A 38 9.29 -0.77 12.92
N ALA A 39 9.37 0.56 12.78
CA ALA A 39 10.46 1.34 13.32
C ALA A 39 10.57 1.18 14.84
N GLY A 40 9.42 1.13 15.55
CA GLY A 40 9.38 0.86 16.99
C GLY A 40 9.69 -0.60 17.35
N ALA A 41 9.31 -1.55 16.50
CA ALA A 41 9.54 -2.98 16.71
C ALA A 41 10.94 -3.46 16.27
N LEU A 42 11.67 -2.67 15.47
CA LEU A 42 12.98 -3.03 14.92
C LEU A 42 14.01 -3.47 16.00
N PRO A 43 14.23 -2.71 17.09
CA PRO A 43 15.17 -3.14 18.14
C PRO A 43 14.68 -4.42 18.85
N TYR A 44 13.36 -4.63 18.94
CA TYR A 44 12.80 -5.85 19.51
C TYR A 44 12.98 -7.06 18.57
N LEU A 45 12.82 -6.86 17.26
CA LEU A 45 13.11 -7.85 16.23
C LEU A 45 14.59 -8.24 16.27
N GLU A 46 15.51 -7.28 16.39
CA GLU A 46 16.95 -7.56 16.50
C GLU A 46 17.30 -8.35 17.77
N ALA A 47 16.67 -8.04 18.91
CA ALA A 47 16.94 -8.71 20.18
C ALA A 47 16.34 -10.12 20.28
N THR A 48 15.19 -10.37 19.65
CA THR A 48 14.34 -11.54 19.97
C THR A 48 14.15 -12.51 18.81
N SER A 49 14.37 -12.09 17.56
CA SER A 49 14.10 -12.95 16.39
C SER A 49 15.19 -13.98 16.09
N GLY A 50 16.37 -13.85 16.70
CA GLY A 50 17.55 -14.67 16.36
C GLY A 50 18.06 -14.45 14.94
N LEU A 51 17.54 -13.45 14.22
CA LEU A 51 17.98 -13.08 12.87
C LEU A 51 19.15 -12.11 12.95
N ASN A 52 20.15 -12.31 12.08
CA ASN A 52 21.27 -11.38 11.94
C ASN A 52 20.75 -9.99 11.55
N ALA A 53 21.30 -8.91 12.13
CA ALA A 53 20.94 -7.53 11.82
C ALA A 53 20.90 -7.23 10.32
N GLY A 54 21.83 -7.81 9.54
CA GLY A 54 21.83 -7.67 8.08
C GLY A 54 20.55 -8.18 7.41
N ARG A 55 19.95 -9.27 7.92
CA ARG A 55 18.68 -9.82 7.40
C ARG A 55 17.49 -8.92 7.73
N ILE A 56 17.47 -8.34 8.92
CA ILE A 56 16.40 -7.42 9.35
C ILE A 56 16.41 -6.16 8.47
N SER A 57 17.59 -5.59 8.21
CA SER A 57 17.72 -4.44 7.29
C SER A 57 17.24 -4.76 5.88
N ILE A 58 17.49 -5.97 5.37
CA ILE A 58 16.98 -6.41 4.06
C ILE A 58 15.45 -6.50 4.08
N ILE A 59 14.84 -7.00 5.16
CA ILE A 59 13.37 -7.07 5.31
C ILE A 59 12.75 -5.67 5.25
N VAL A 60 13.36 -4.68 5.91
CA VAL A 60 12.90 -3.29 5.86
C VAL A 60 13.08 -2.69 4.47
N ALA A 61 14.25 -2.90 3.85
CA ALA A 61 14.54 -2.42 2.50
C ALA A 61 13.62 -3.03 1.44
N ALA A 62 13.12 -4.26 1.67
CA ALA A 62 12.22 -4.93 0.76
C ALA A 62 10.89 -4.20 0.56
N VAL A 63 10.36 -3.52 1.59
CA VAL A 63 9.15 -2.66 1.45
C VAL A 63 9.41 -1.54 0.44
N LEU A 64 10.56 -0.88 0.55
CA LEU A 64 10.94 0.20 -0.36
C LEU A 64 11.13 -0.33 -1.79
N LEU A 65 11.80 -1.47 -1.94
CA LEU A 65 12.00 -2.11 -3.24
C LEU A 65 10.66 -2.46 -3.89
N GLY A 66 9.74 -3.10 -3.16
CA GLY A 66 8.40 -3.42 -3.65
C GLY A 66 7.61 -2.17 -4.04
N SER A 67 7.75 -1.09 -3.29
CA SER A 67 7.09 0.19 -3.59
C SER A 67 7.62 0.84 -4.86
N VAL A 68 8.93 0.89 -5.05
CA VAL A 68 9.55 1.41 -6.27
C VAL A 68 9.12 0.61 -7.49
N VAL A 69 9.24 -0.72 -7.42
CA VAL A 69 8.87 -1.60 -8.54
C VAL A 69 7.39 -1.45 -8.87
N SER A 70 6.50 -1.48 -7.89
CA SER A 70 5.06 -1.34 -8.14
C SER A 70 4.68 0.02 -8.70
N THR A 71 5.29 1.12 -8.23
CA THR A 71 5.01 2.48 -8.72
C THR A 71 5.33 2.64 -10.20
N LEU A 72 6.40 1.99 -10.70
CA LEU A 72 6.73 2.00 -12.13
C LEU A 72 5.63 1.39 -13.00
N PHE A 73 4.99 0.32 -12.53
CA PHE A 73 3.90 -0.35 -13.26
C PHE A 73 2.52 0.24 -12.93
N ALA A 74 2.37 0.91 -11.78
CA ALA A 74 1.10 1.41 -11.28
C ALA A 74 0.44 2.40 -12.24
N GLY A 75 1.22 3.23 -12.95
CA GLY A 75 0.69 4.17 -13.94
C GLY A 75 -0.03 3.46 -15.09
N VAL A 76 0.63 2.46 -15.70
CA VAL A 76 0.03 1.66 -16.77
C VAL A 76 -1.18 0.87 -16.27
N LEU A 77 -1.08 0.29 -15.06
CA LEU A 77 -2.21 -0.43 -14.46
C LEU A 77 -3.39 0.50 -14.14
N ALA A 78 -3.15 1.74 -13.74
CA ALA A 78 -4.20 2.72 -13.46
C ALA A 78 -4.99 3.09 -14.73
N ASP A 79 -4.28 3.24 -15.84
CA ASP A 79 -4.88 3.55 -17.14
C ASP A 79 -5.69 2.36 -17.69
N TRP A 80 -5.25 1.13 -17.43
CA TRP A 80 -5.91 -0.09 -17.91
C TRP A 80 -7.10 -0.55 -17.04
N LEU A 81 -6.92 -0.61 -15.72
CA LEU A 81 -7.91 -1.18 -14.77
C LEU A 81 -8.87 -0.12 -14.20
N GLY A 82 -8.53 1.16 -14.36
CA GLY A 82 -9.23 2.28 -13.76
C GLY A 82 -8.88 2.50 -12.29
N ARG A 83 -8.90 3.77 -11.88
CA ARG A 83 -8.49 4.25 -10.55
C ARG A 83 -9.15 3.52 -9.39
N LYS A 84 -10.46 3.28 -9.47
CA LYS A 84 -11.26 2.63 -8.41
C LYS A 84 -10.78 1.20 -8.15
N THR A 85 -10.57 0.43 -9.22
CA THR A 85 -10.15 -0.96 -9.13
C THR A 85 -8.76 -1.04 -8.50
N LEU A 86 -7.85 -0.16 -8.91
CA LEU A 86 -6.49 -0.13 -8.39
C LEU A 86 -6.46 0.15 -6.87
N MET A 87 -7.31 1.05 -6.40
CA MET A 87 -7.49 1.35 -4.97
C MET A 87 -7.98 0.14 -4.16
N ILE A 88 -8.93 -0.60 -4.69
CA ILE A 88 -9.47 -1.80 -4.02
C ILE A 88 -8.41 -2.89 -4.00
N VAL A 89 -7.72 -3.10 -5.12
CA VAL A 89 -6.65 -4.10 -5.25
C VAL A 89 -5.51 -3.80 -4.28
N SER A 90 -5.06 -2.54 -4.19
CA SER A 90 -4.03 -2.15 -3.24
C SER A 90 -4.48 -2.36 -1.80
N GLY A 91 -5.71 -1.97 -1.45
CA GLY A 91 -6.26 -2.23 -0.11
C GLY A 91 -6.27 -3.72 0.25
N ILE A 92 -6.68 -4.59 -0.68
CA ILE A 92 -6.68 -6.05 -0.49
C ILE A 92 -5.25 -6.59 -0.32
N LEU A 93 -4.31 -6.16 -1.16
CA LEU A 93 -2.89 -6.54 -1.05
C LEU A 93 -2.33 -6.15 0.32
N PHE A 94 -2.64 -4.95 0.81
CA PHE A 94 -2.24 -4.52 2.15
C PHE A 94 -2.81 -5.44 3.23
N VAL A 95 -4.12 -5.69 3.21
CA VAL A 95 -4.80 -6.54 4.20
C VAL A 95 -4.26 -7.97 4.19
N ILE A 96 -3.91 -8.52 3.03
CA ILE A 96 -3.32 -9.86 2.90
C ILE A 96 -1.87 -9.90 3.40
N SER A 97 -1.10 -8.81 3.24
CA SER A 97 0.28 -8.77 3.73
C SER A 97 0.39 -8.90 5.25
N ILE A 98 -0.54 -8.29 6.00
CA ILE A 98 -0.54 -8.28 7.47
C ILE A 98 -0.54 -9.69 8.09
N PRO A 99 -1.48 -10.62 7.76
CA PRO A 99 -1.47 -11.97 8.33
C PRO A 99 -0.25 -12.77 7.88
N ILE A 100 0.27 -12.54 6.66
CA ILE A 100 1.51 -13.19 6.20
C ILE A 100 2.68 -12.79 7.10
N ILE A 101 2.78 -11.50 7.44
CA ILE A 101 3.83 -10.99 8.33
C ILE A 101 3.58 -11.48 9.77
N ALA A 102 2.34 -11.42 10.27
CA ALA A 102 2.00 -11.79 11.64
C ALA A 102 2.19 -13.28 11.93
N MET A 103 1.93 -14.16 10.96
CA MET A 103 2.09 -15.61 11.09
C MET A 103 3.46 -16.11 10.59
N SER A 104 4.35 -15.20 10.18
CA SER A 104 5.65 -15.58 9.66
C SER A 104 6.56 -16.12 10.77
N HIS A 105 7.12 -17.30 10.53
CA HIS A 105 8.13 -17.91 11.40
C HIS A 105 9.44 -18.00 10.62
N GLY A 106 10.24 -16.93 10.69
CA GLY A 106 11.55 -16.84 10.04
C GLY A 106 11.64 -15.84 8.89
N TYR A 107 12.82 -15.77 8.29
CA TYR A 107 13.22 -14.70 7.36
C TYR A 107 12.38 -14.61 6.07
N THR A 108 12.18 -15.73 5.39
CA THR A 108 11.54 -15.77 4.05
C THR A 108 10.08 -15.29 4.05
N PRO A 109 9.18 -15.81 4.90
CA PRO A 109 7.79 -15.32 4.92
C PRO A 109 7.69 -13.86 5.37
N LEU A 110 8.56 -13.40 6.28
CA LEU A 110 8.69 -11.99 6.66
C LEU A 110 9.05 -11.11 5.46
N LEU A 111 10.07 -11.53 4.70
CA LEU A 111 10.53 -10.81 3.52
C LEU A 111 9.43 -10.72 2.46
N LEU A 112 8.75 -11.82 2.15
CA LEU A 112 7.67 -11.86 1.17
C LEU A 112 6.48 -11.01 1.60
N GLY A 113 6.08 -11.07 2.87
CA GLY A 113 5.01 -10.24 3.41
C GLY A 113 5.34 -8.75 3.27
N ARG A 114 6.58 -8.34 3.59
CA ARG A 114 7.03 -6.96 3.45
C ARG A 114 7.17 -6.51 1.99
N LEU A 115 7.62 -7.37 1.08
CA LEU A 115 7.58 -7.09 -0.35
C LEU A 115 6.16 -6.84 -0.84
N LEU A 116 5.21 -7.70 -0.46
CA LEU A 116 3.80 -7.56 -0.84
C LEU A 116 3.20 -6.26 -0.29
N GLN A 117 3.54 -5.92 0.95
CA GLN A 117 3.12 -4.67 1.59
C GLN A 117 3.71 -3.44 0.88
N GLY A 118 4.98 -3.51 0.47
CA GLY A 118 5.62 -2.49 -0.35
C GLY A 118 4.92 -2.30 -1.70
N VAL A 119 4.58 -3.40 -2.38
CA VAL A 119 3.83 -3.36 -3.64
C VAL A 119 2.49 -2.66 -3.45
N SER A 120 1.76 -2.97 -2.38
CA SER A 120 0.52 -2.27 -2.06
C SER A 120 0.73 -0.77 -1.88
N ALA A 121 1.79 -0.37 -1.16
CA ALA A 121 2.06 1.02 -0.85
C ALA A 121 2.38 1.86 -2.09
N GLY A 122 3.18 1.32 -3.02
CA GLY A 122 3.48 1.99 -4.28
C GLY A 122 2.25 2.17 -5.17
N LEU A 123 1.35 1.18 -5.20
CA LEU A 123 0.05 1.32 -5.88
C LEU A 123 -0.79 2.45 -5.28
N ILE A 124 -0.90 2.54 -3.95
CA ILE A 124 -1.64 3.62 -3.27
C ILE A 124 -1.02 4.97 -3.62
N GLY A 125 0.32 5.07 -3.61
CA GLY A 125 1.05 6.30 -3.90
C GLY A 125 0.75 6.90 -5.29
N VAL A 126 0.38 6.08 -6.27
CA VAL A 126 -0.01 6.53 -7.61
C VAL A 126 -1.50 6.88 -7.71
N VAL A 127 -2.36 6.30 -6.88
CA VAL A 127 -3.81 6.62 -6.90
C VAL A 127 -4.12 7.89 -6.11
N VAL A 128 -3.33 8.21 -5.08
CA VAL A 128 -3.55 9.37 -4.19
C VAL A 128 -3.39 10.75 -4.87
N PRO A 129 -2.54 10.98 -5.89
CA PRO A 129 -2.35 12.29 -6.50
C PRO A 129 -2.90 12.47 -7.92
N LEU A 130 -3.59 11.48 -8.50
CA LEU A 130 -3.99 11.49 -9.92
C LEU A 130 -5.50 11.43 -10.14
#